data_AF-A0A2D4JK29-F1
#
_entry.id   AF-A0A2D4JK29-F1
#
_cell.length_a   1.000
_cell.length_b   1.000
_cell.length_c   1.000
_cell.angle_alpha   90.00
_cell.angle_beta   90.00
_cell.angle_gamma   90.00
#
_symmetry.space_group_name_H-M   'P 1'
#
loop_
_entity.id
_entity.type
_entity.pdbx_description
1 polymer ?
#
loop_
_entity_poly.entity_id
_entity_poly.type
_entity_poly.pdbx_seq_one_letter_code
_entity_poly.pdbx_strand_id
1 'polypeptide(L)'
;VFVGATDSAVPCAILLELATALDHRLRKAKEQASKITLQLLFFDGEEAFREWSETDSLYGARHLAEHMDRTPHQLGITHLQAISLFVLLDLLGAPQPSFQNHFLATSSWFERLISLEKRLHRLGLLQSHSQEQLYFHRGSLYGSVEDDHAPFLRKGVPVLHLIATPF
;
A
#
# COMPACT_ATOMS: atom_id res chain seq x y z
N VAL A 1 21.94 3.80 15.88
CA VAL A 1 20.68 4.57 15.92
C VAL A 1 19.74 3.89 14.96
N PHE A 2 18.58 3.44 15.43
CA PHE A 2 17.48 3.02 14.56
C PHE A 2 16.71 4.29 14.17
N VAL A 3 16.58 4.55 12.87
CA VAL A 3 15.96 5.78 12.34
C VAL A 3 14.69 5.50 11.53
N GLY A 4 14.28 4.23 11.39
CA GLY A 4 13.10 3.89 10.57
C GLY A 4 13.28 4.19 9.08
N ALA A 5 14.48 3.96 8.51
CA ALA A 5 14.74 4.33 7.12
C ALA A 5 13.83 3.58 6.14
N THR A 6 13.70 2.26 6.29
CA THR A 6 12.76 1.43 5.53
C THR A 6 11.34 1.46 6.12
N ASP A 7 11.22 2.00 7.33
CA ASP A 7 10.13 1.79 8.28
C ASP A 7 9.71 3.12 8.92
N SER A 8 8.98 3.99 8.23
CA SER A 8 8.55 3.88 6.84
C SER A 8 8.93 5.14 6.03
N ALA A 9 10.16 5.65 6.25
CA ALA A 9 10.64 6.88 5.60
C ALA A 9 10.78 6.73 4.06
N VAL A 10 11.31 5.60 3.57
CA VAL A 10 11.38 5.30 2.13
C VAL A 10 9.97 5.17 1.52
N PRO A 11 9.03 4.39 2.09
CA PRO A 11 7.62 4.42 1.67
C PRO A 11 7.02 5.83 1.59
N CYS A 12 7.22 6.67 2.61
CA CYS A 12 6.77 8.07 2.58
C CYS A 12 7.33 8.82 1.36
N ALA A 13 8.62 8.69 1.09
CA ALA A 13 9.28 9.34 -0.04
C ALA A 13 8.77 8.81 -1.40
N ILE A 14 8.49 7.51 -1.52
CA ILE A 14 7.91 6.90 -2.73
C ILE A 14 6.55 7.54 -3.06
N LEU A 15 5.69 7.74 -2.06
CA LEU A 15 4.37 8.36 -2.27
C LEU A 15 4.49 9.81 -2.75
N LEU A 16 5.42 10.59 -2.19
CA LEU A 16 5.67 11.97 -2.59
C LEU A 16 6.27 12.06 -4.00
N GLU A 17 7.20 11.17 -4.34
CA GLU A 17 7.78 11.08 -5.69
C GLU A 17 6.72 10.66 -6.71
N LEU A 18 5.85 9.71 -6.38
CA LEU A 18 4.74 9.30 -7.26
C LEU A 18 3.84 10.48 -7.60
N ALA A 19 3.45 11.28 -6.59
CA ALA A 19 2.64 12.48 -6.82
C ALA A 19 3.36 13.49 -7.71
N THR A 20 4.67 13.69 -7.49
CA THR A 20 5.51 14.63 -8.24
C THR A 20 5.69 14.18 -9.69
N ALA A 21 6.14 12.95 -9.92
CA ALA A 21 6.40 12.39 -11.24
C ALA A 21 5.12 12.27 -12.09
N LEU A 22 3.95 12.11 -11.47
CA LEU A 22 2.67 11.96 -12.15
C LEU A 22 1.78 13.22 -12.12
N ASP A 23 2.25 14.35 -11.60
CA ASP A 23 1.43 15.55 -11.32
C ASP A 23 0.58 15.98 -12.54
N HIS A 24 1.19 16.14 -13.71
CA HIS A 24 0.46 16.49 -14.93
C HIS A 24 -0.67 15.47 -15.24
N ARG A 25 -0.40 14.16 -15.12
CA ARG A 25 -1.38 13.13 -15.44
C ARG A 25 -2.53 13.12 -14.44
N LEU A 26 -2.23 13.31 -13.15
CA LEU A 26 -3.21 13.38 -12.08
C LEU A 26 -4.10 14.63 -12.21
N ARG A 27 -3.51 15.80 -12.51
CA ARG A 27 -4.26 17.04 -12.79
C ARG A 27 -5.20 16.89 -13.96
N LYS A 28 -4.72 16.35 -15.08
CA LYS A 28 -5.54 16.11 -16.27
C LYS A 28 -6.71 15.17 -15.97
N ALA A 29 -6.50 14.10 -15.21
CA ALA A 29 -7.58 13.20 -14.80
C ALA A 29 -8.64 13.90 -13.94
N LYS A 30 -8.22 14.82 -13.06
CA LYS A 30 -9.11 15.65 -12.25
C LYS A 30 -9.91 16.65 -13.07
N GLU A 31 -9.25 17.36 -14.00
CA GLU A 31 -9.90 18.30 -14.93
C GLU A 31 -10.95 17.62 -15.81
N GLN A 32 -10.70 16.37 -16.19
CA GLN A 32 -11.62 15.53 -16.96
C GLN A 32 -12.74 14.89 -16.11
N ALA A 33 -12.87 15.28 -14.84
CA ALA A 33 -13.87 14.76 -13.90
C ALA A 33 -13.89 13.22 -13.82
N SER A 34 -12.70 12.61 -13.75
CA SER A 34 -12.56 11.16 -13.54
C SER A 34 -13.37 10.71 -12.32
N LYS A 35 -14.11 9.59 -12.47
CA LYS A 35 -14.89 8.98 -11.39
C LYS A 35 -14.00 8.40 -10.27
N ILE A 36 -12.73 8.14 -10.57
CA ILE A 36 -11.73 7.61 -9.64
C ILE A 36 -10.61 8.63 -9.50
N THR A 37 -10.15 8.84 -8.27
CA THR A 37 -9.01 9.70 -7.93
C THR A 37 -7.97 8.90 -7.13
N LEU A 38 -6.80 9.50 -6.93
CA LEU A 38 -5.76 9.01 -6.04
C LEU A 38 -5.83 9.77 -4.71
N GLN A 39 -5.76 9.05 -3.59
CA GLN A 39 -5.60 9.61 -2.25
C GLN A 39 -4.32 9.05 -1.64
N LEU A 40 -3.55 9.90 -0.97
CA LEU A 40 -2.38 9.51 -0.19
C LEU A 40 -2.72 9.66 1.30
N LEU A 41 -2.44 8.62 2.08
CA LEU A 41 -2.61 8.59 3.52
C LEU A 41 -1.24 8.35 4.14
N PHE A 42 -0.87 9.20 5.10
CA PHE A 42 0.33 9.05 5.92
C PHE A 42 -0.17 8.86 7.35
N PHE A 43 -0.11 7.62 7.83
CA PHE A 43 -0.57 7.28 9.17
C PHE A 43 0.43 7.74 10.22
N ASP A 44 -0.09 7.98 11.41
CA ASP A 44 0.68 8.34 12.59
C ASP A 44 0.39 7.31 13.69
N GLY A 45 1.40 7.02 14.51
CA GLY A 45 1.34 6.00 15.54
C GLY A 45 0.96 4.62 15.02
N GLU A 46 1.65 4.12 13.99
CA GLU A 46 1.55 2.71 13.60
C GLU A 46 2.17 1.83 14.70
N GLU A 47 3.38 2.19 15.12
CA GLU A 47 4.16 1.47 16.10
C GLU A 47 3.54 1.37 17.50
N ALA A 48 3.84 0.26 18.17
CA ALA A 48 3.57 0.07 19.59
C ALA A 48 4.51 0.94 20.44
N PHE A 49 4.00 1.52 21.53
CA PHE A 49 4.86 2.18 22.53
C PHE A 49 5.57 1.17 23.44
N ARG A 50 4.98 -0.01 23.65
CA ARG A 50 5.56 -1.08 24.47
C ARG A 50 5.45 -2.43 23.80
N GLU A 51 4.26 -3.02 23.85
CA GLU A 51 4.00 -4.38 23.39
C GLU A 51 2.86 -4.34 22.41
N TRP A 52 3.14 -4.77 21.17
CA TRP A 52 2.16 -4.83 20.11
C TRP A 52 0.90 -5.56 20.58
N SER A 53 -0.22 -4.84 20.59
CA SER A 53 -1.52 -5.36 21.02
C SER A 53 -2.64 -4.55 20.35
N GLU A 54 -3.89 -5.03 20.43
CA GLU A 54 -5.05 -4.35 19.85
C GLU A 54 -5.21 -2.87 20.28
N THR A 55 -4.63 -2.50 21.44
CA THR A 55 -4.70 -1.14 22.01
C THR A 55 -3.38 -0.37 21.96
N ASP A 56 -2.27 -1.06 21.72
CA ASP A 56 -0.90 -0.52 21.66
C ASP A 56 -0.27 -0.82 20.30
N SER A 57 -0.95 -0.37 19.25
CA SER A 57 -0.50 -0.31 17.85
C SER A 57 -1.57 0.39 17.00
N LEU A 58 -1.25 0.74 15.75
CA LEU A 58 -2.18 1.17 14.71
C LEU A 58 -3.10 2.33 15.14
N TYR A 59 -2.60 3.25 15.96
CA TYR A 59 -3.38 4.32 16.59
C TYR A 59 -4.09 5.18 15.54
N GLY A 60 -3.33 5.71 14.57
CA GLY A 60 -3.86 6.54 13.50
C GLY A 60 -4.78 5.78 12.56
N ALA A 61 -4.41 4.57 12.15
CA ALA A 61 -5.22 3.75 11.25
C ALA A 61 -6.55 3.32 11.89
N ARG A 62 -6.55 2.90 13.16
CA ARG A 62 -7.78 2.57 13.90
C ARG A 62 -8.71 3.77 13.98
N HIS A 63 -8.17 4.94 14.33
CA HIS A 63 -8.94 6.17 14.41
C HIS A 63 -9.52 6.57 13.04
N LEU A 64 -8.70 6.57 11.98
CA LEU A 64 -9.12 7.02 10.66
C LEU A 64 -10.14 6.07 10.02
N ALA A 65 -9.95 4.75 10.13
CA ALA A 65 -10.91 3.77 9.61
C ALA A 65 -12.29 3.94 10.24
N GLU A 66 -12.36 4.16 11.56
CA GLU A 66 -13.63 4.43 12.25
C GLU A 66 -14.25 5.77 11.83
N HIS A 67 -13.43 6.82 11.68
CA HIS A 67 -13.91 8.11 11.20
C HIS A 67 -14.48 8.04 9.78
N MET A 68 -13.77 7.38 8.85
CA MET A 68 -14.20 7.23 7.46
C MET A 68 -15.47 6.37 7.33
N ASP A 69 -15.65 5.38 8.20
CA ASP A 69 -16.85 4.54 8.23
C ASP A 69 -18.10 5.33 8.66
N ARG A 70 -17.93 6.38 9.48
CA ARG A 70 -19.03 7.25 9.93
C ARG A 70 -19.25 8.47 9.04
N THR A 71 -18.33 8.77 8.13
CA THR A 71 -18.36 9.99 7.32
C THR A 71 -19.06 9.74 5.98
N PRO A 72 -20.19 10.41 5.68
CA PRO A 72 -20.87 10.26 4.39
C PRO A 72 -20.02 10.78 3.22
N HIS A 73 -19.97 10.06 2.10
CA HIS A 73 -19.29 10.50 0.87
C HIS A 73 -20.28 11.00 -0.20
N GLN A 74 -21.16 10.10 -0.64
CA GLN A 74 -22.24 10.33 -1.61
C GLN A 74 -23.51 9.64 -1.09
N LEU A 75 -24.66 9.88 -1.74
CA LEU A 75 -25.96 9.32 -1.32
C LEU A 75 -25.87 7.81 -1.07
N GLY A 76 -25.92 7.43 0.22
CA GLY A 76 -25.98 6.04 0.67
C GLY A 76 -24.64 5.34 0.91
N ILE A 77 -23.48 6.00 0.75
CA ILE A 77 -22.16 5.40 1.04
C ILE A 77 -21.26 6.26 1.92
N THR A 78 -20.36 5.61 2.65
CA THR A 78 -19.37 6.24 3.53
C THR A 78 -18.05 6.49 2.81
N HIS A 79 -17.18 7.32 3.39
CA HIS A 79 -15.81 7.52 2.89
C HIS A 79 -15.04 6.21 2.81
N LEU A 80 -15.25 5.32 3.78
CA LEU A 80 -14.60 4.00 3.79
C LEU A 80 -15.04 3.16 2.59
N GLN A 81 -16.35 3.13 2.30
CA GLN A 81 -16.91 2.36 1.17
C GLN A 81 -16.49 2.92 -0.20
N ALA A 82 -16.05 4.18 -0.26
CA ALA A 82 -15.52 4.77 -1.49
C ALA A 82 -14.09 4.29 -1.83
N ILE A 83 -13.37 3.66 -0.89
CA ILE A 83 -12.02 3.14 -1.12
C ILE A 83 -12.10 1.92 -2.05
N SER A 84 -11.66 2.09 -3.29
CA SER A 84 -11.69 1.01 -4.30
C SER A 84 -10.59 -0.05 -4.08
N LEU A 85 -9.43 0.38 -3.59
CA LEU A 85 -8.29 -0.47 -3.24
C LEU A 85 -7.37 0.34 -2.31
N PHE A 86 -7.03 -0.22 -1.16
CA PHE A 86 -6.01 0.32 -0.29
C PHE A 86 -4.68 -0.40 -0.55
N VAL A 87 -3.72 0.32 -1.13
CA VAL A 87 -2.35 -0.16 -1.30
C VAL A 87 -1.49 0.39 -0.16
N LEU A 88 -1.01 -0.49 0.71
CA LEU A 88 -0.14 -0.14 1.84
C LEU A 88 1.31 -0.50 1.49
N LEU A 89 2.23 0.45 1.66
CA LEU A 89 3.67 0.27 1.43
C LEU A 89 4.35 0.29 2.78
N ASP A 90 5.10 -0.76 3.10
CA ASP A 90 5.85 -0.84 4.34
C ASP A 90 7.15 -1.65 4.19
N LEU A 91 8.14 -1.37 5.04
CA LEU A 91 9.45 -2.02 5.08
C LEU A 91 10.16 -2.05 3.70
N LEU A 92 10.13 -0.92 2.98
CA LEU A 92 10.74 -0.80 1.65
C LEU A 92 12.11 -0.11 1.68
N GLY A 93 13.05 -0.58 0.86
CA GLY A 93 14.35 0.07 0.65
C GLY A 93 15.56 -0.84 0.88
N ALA A 94 15.37 -2.00 1.51
CA ALA A 94 16.38 -3.05 1.58
C ALA A 94 16.66 -3.64 0.18
N PRO A 95 17.88 -4.15 -0.08
CA PRO A 95 18.20 -4.78 -1.36
C PRO A 95 17.43 -6.09 -1.56
N GLN A 96 16.94 -6.30 -2.78
CA GLN A 96 16.24 -7.53 -3.21
C GLN A 96 15.07 -7.93 -2.27
N PRO A 97 14.09 -7.03 -2.03
CA PRO A 97 12.93 -7.38 -1.24
C PRO A 97 12.10 -8.45 -1.95
N SER A 98 11.48 -9.35 -1.18
CA SER A 98 10.54 -10.34 -1.69
C SER A 98 9.13 -9.94 -1.27
N PHE A 99 8.23 -9.75 -2.23
CA PHE A 99 6.82 -9.48 -2.00
C PHE A 99 5.99 -10.72 -2.30
N GLN A 100 5.03 -10.99 -1.43
CA GLN A 100 4.10 -12.10 -1.56
C GLN A 100 2.67 -11.58 -1.64
N ASN A 101 1.77 -12.42 -2.17
CA ASN A 101 0.36 -12.09 -2.19
C ASN A 101 -0.28 -12.47 -0.85
N HIS A 102 -0.80 -11.49 -0.12
CA HIS A 102 -1.45 -11.71 1.19
C HIS A 102 -2.97 -11.95 1.09
N PHE A 103 -3.63 -11.47 0.03
CA PHE A 103 -5.10 -11.44 -0.02
C PHE A 103 -5.66 -11.96 -1.34
N LEU A 104 -6.49 -13.01 -1.26
CA LEU A 104 -7.12 -13.58 -2.44
C LEU A 104 -7.94 -12.53 -3.22
N ALA A 105 -8.68 -11.67 -2.50
CA ALA A 105 -9.57 -10.66 -3.06
C ALA A 105 -8.87 -9.62 -3.98
N THR A 106 -7.56 -9.41 -3.80
CA THR A 106 -6.77 -8.45 -4.57
C THR A 106 -5.67 -9.11 -5.40
N SER A 107 -5.71 -10.44 -5.57
CA SER A 107 -4.68 -11.20 -6.31
C SER A 107 -4.47 -10.72 -7.74
N SER A 108 -5.53 -10.26 -8.42
CA SER A 108 -5.41 -9.73 -9.78
C SER A 108 -4.59 -8.43 -9.84
N TRP A 109 -4.62 -7.63 -8.78
CA TRP A 109 -3.76 -6.44 -8.64
C TRP A 109 -2.32 -6.82 -8.37
N PHE A 110 -2.09 -7.85 -7.54
CA PHE A 110 -0.74 -8.37 -7.30
C PHE A 110 -0.11 -8.95 -8.58
N GLU A 111 -0.87 -9.76 -9.34
CA GLU A 111 -0.43 -10.29 -10.65
C GLU A 111 -0.11 -9.17 -11.66
N ARG A 112 -0.77 -8.02 -11.56
CA ARG A 112 -0.45 -6.86 -12.36
C ARG A 112 0.93 -6.28 -12.02
N LEU A 113 1.34 -6.29 -10.75
CA LEU A 113 2.69 -5.89 -10.34
C LEU A 113 3.75 -6.84 -10.91
N ILE A 114 3.53 -8.16 -10.84
CA ILE A 114 4.41 -9.16 -11.48
C ILE A 114 4.55 -8.88 -12.98
N SER A 115 3.45 -8.61 -13.67
CA SER A 115 3.46 -8.31 -15.10
C SER A 115 4.22 -7.02 -15.43
N LEU A 116 4.07 -5.98 -14.59
CA LEU A 116 4.77 -4.70 -14.75
C LEU A 116 6.28 -4.86 -14.54
N GLU A 117 6.70 -5.58 -13.50
CA GLU A 117 8.11 -5.88 -13.24
C GLU A 117 8.76 -6.56 -14.46
N LYS A 118 8.15 -7.66 -14.95
CA LYS A 118 8.64 -8.39 -16.12
C LYS A 118 8.75 -7.52 -17.36
N ARG A 119 7.75 -6.68 -17.59
CA ARG A 119 7.72 -5.77 -18.74
C ARG A 119 8.83 -4.72 -18.65
N LEU A 120 9.01 -4.10 -17.48
CA LEU A 120 10.07 -3.11 -17.27
C LEU A 120 11.46 -3.74 -17.41
N HIS A 121 11.66 -4.96 -16.91
CA HIS A 121 12.89 -5.72 -17.12
C HIS A 121 13.17 -5.97 -18.61
N ARG A 122 12.20 -6.51 -19.36
CA ARG A 122 12.35 -6.77 -20.80
C ARG A 122 12.65 -5.51 -21.63
N LEU A 123 12.18 -4.36 -21.18
CA LEU A 123 12.46 -3.07 -21.80
C LEU A 123 13.82 -2.47 -21.37
N GLY A 124 14.56 -3.10 -20.46
CA GLY A 124 15.83 -2.59 -19.95
C GLY A 124 15.69 -1.33 -19.09
N LEU A 125 14.53 -1.12 -18.47
CA LEU A 125 14.22 0.10 -17.70
C LEU A 125 14.50 -0.03 -16.19
N LEU A 126 14.88 -1.22 -15.72
CA LEU A 126 15.21 -1.47 -14.33
C LEU A 126 16.73 -1.48 -14.12
N GLN A 127 17.19 -0.84 -13.05
CA GLN A 127 18.59 -0.86 -12.64
C GLN A 127 18.83 -1.99 -11.63
N SER A 128 20.01 -2.62 -11.70
CA SER A 128 20.43 -3.68 -10.77
C SER A 128 19.42 -4.85 -10.64
N HIS A 129 18.73 -5.17 -11.73
CA HIS A 129 17.66 -6.17 -11.78
C HIS A 129 18.05 -7.34 -12.68
N SER A 130 18.67 -8.36 -12.08
CA SER A 130 19.36 -9.45 -12.80
C SER A 130 18.45 -10.54 -13.38
N GLN A 131 17.19 -10.63 -12.94
CA GLN A 131 16.23 -11.65 -13.35
C GLN A 131 14.96 -10.99 -13.90
N GLU A 132 14.15 -11.69 -14.71
CA GLU A 132 12.91 -11.09 -15.23
C GLU A 132 11.88 -10.77 -14.15
N GLN A 133 11.88 -11.58 -13.09
CA GLN A 133 10.99 -11.47 -11.94
C GLN A 133 11.88 -11.67 -10.71
N LEU A 134 12.10 -10.62 -9.93
CA LEU A 134 13.03 -10.59 -8.81
C LEU A 134 12.33 -10.28 -7.47
N TYR A 135 11.35 -9.38 -7.48
CA TYR A 135 10.70 -8.86 -6.28
C TYR A 135 9.34 -9.47 -6.02
N PHE A 136 8.46 -9.57 -7.04
CA PHE A 136 7.08 -10.04 -6.83
C PHE A 136 6.98 -11.51 -7.16
N HIS A 137 6.70 -12.36 -6.16
CA HIS A 137 6.70 -13.82 -6.35
C HIS A 137 5.28 -14.37 -6.51
N ARG A 138 5.13 -15.28 -7.48
CA ARG A 138 3.93 -16.13 -7.56
C ARG A 138 4.07 -17.24 -6.54
N GLY A 139 3.13 -17.32 -5.61
CA GLY A 139 3.17 -18.29 -4.54
C GLY A 139 1.80 -18.53 -3.90
N SER A 140 1.77 -19.42 -2.93
CA SER A 140 0.64 -19.52 -2.00
C SER A 140 0.43 -18.18 -1.28
N LEU A 141 -0.80 -17.95 -0.81
CA LEU A 141 -1.07 -16.79 0.03
C LEU A 141 -0.12 -16.82 1.23
N TYR A 142 0.54 -15.69 1.46
CA TYR A 142 1.36 -15.50 2.66
C TYR A 142 0.45 -15.18 3.84
N GLY A 143 0.89 -15.53 5.06
CA GLY A 143 0.13 -15.27 6.28
C GLY A 143 -0.22 -13.80 6.45
N SER A 144 -1.25 -13.53 7.26
CA SER A 144 -1.60 -12.16 7.63
C SER A 144 -0.46 -11.57 8.46
N VAL A 145 0.04 -10.43 8.01
CA VAL A 145 0.89 -9.53 8.81
C VAL A 145 -0.04 -8.43 9.32
N GLU A 146 -0.03 -8.15 10.62
CA GLU A 146 -0.84 -7.04 11.15
C GLU A 146 -0.10 -5.73 10.92
N ASP A 147 -0.81 -4.73 10.41
CA ASP A 147 -0.27 -3.43 9.99
C ASP A 147 -1.49 -2.47 9.78
N ASP A 148 -1.27 -1.21 9.42
CA ASP A 148 -2.26 -0.13 9.28
C ASP A 148 -3.45 -0.46 8.38
N HIS A 149 -3.33 -1.47 7.52
CA HIS A 149 -4.45 -1.95 6.71
C HIS A 149 -5.50 -2.71 7.52
N ALA A 150 -5.15 -3.29 8.67
CA ALA A 150 -6.01 -4.21 9.41
C ALA A 150 -7.37 -3.60 9.83
N PRO A 151 -7.45 -2.36 10.35
CA PRO A 151 -8.72 -1.71 10.67
C PRO A 151 -9.62 -1.49 9.44
N PHE A 152 -9.04 -1.23 8.27
CA PHE A 152 -9.76 -1.06 7.00
C PHE A 152 -10.23 -2.40 6.44
N LEU A 153 -9.36 -3.41 6.45
CA LEU A 153 -9.65 -4.76 5.99
C LEU A 153 -10.82 -5.38 6.78
N ARG A 154 -10.82 -5.24 8.11
CA ARG A 154 -11.91 -5.72 8.98
C ARG A 154 -13.28 -5.10 8.65
N LYS A 155 -13.28 -3.90 8.06
CA LYS A 155 -14.49 -3.21 7.59
C LYS A 155 -14.76 -3.40 6.10
N GLY A 156 -14.07 -4.33 5.44
CA GLY A 156 -14.36 -4.78 4.07
C GLY A 156 -13.62 -4.03 2.96
N VAL A 157 -12.64 -3.18 3.29
CA VAL A 157 -11.82 -2.50 2.28
C VAL A 157 -10.88 -3.51 1.60
N PRO A 158 -10.83 -3.57 0.25
CA PRO A 158 -9.86 -4.41 -0.45
C PRO A 158 -8.43 -3.89 -0.22
N VAL A 159 -7.53 -4.76 0.23
CA VAL A 159 -6.14 -4.39 0.56
C VAL A 159 -5.15 -5.06 -0.38
N LEU A 160 -4.15 -4.32 -0.83
CA LEU A 160 -2.92 -4.83 -1.44
C LEU A 160 -1.75 -4.40 -0.53
N HIS A 161 -1.23 -5.33 0.25
CA HIS A 161 -0.16 -5.07 1.20
C HIS A 161 1.20 -5.35 0.56
N LEU A 162 1.99 -4.29 0.38
CA LEU A 162 3.32 -4.32 -0.22
C LEU A 162 4.36 -4.16 0.89
N ILE A 163 4.58 -5.27 1.61
CA ILE A 163 5.57 -5.40 2.67
C ILE A 163 6.62 -6.45 2.27
N ALA A 164 7.91 -6.13 2.44
CA ALA A 164 8.98 -7.08 2.15
C ALA A 164 8.92 -8.26 3.14
N THR A 165 9.06 -9.49 2.67
CA THR A 165 8.95 -10.71 3.48
C THR A 165 10.01 -11.75 3.08
N PRO A 166 10.83 -12.26 4.03
CA PRO A 166 10.89 -11.86 5.45
C PRO A 166 11.45 -10.43 5.62
N PHE A 167 11.22 -9.87 6.80
CA PHE A 167 11.72 -8.58 7.25
C PHE A 167 12.52 -8.73 8.55
#